data_AF-A0A156Q8D1-F1
#
_entry.id   AF-A0A156Q8D1-F1
#
_cell.length_a   1.000
_cell.length_b   1.000
_cell.length_c   1.000
_cell.angle_alpha   90.00
_cell.angle_beta   90.00
_cell.angle_gamma   90.00
#
_symmetry.space_group_name_H-M   'P 1'
#
loop_
_entity.id
_entity.type
_entity.pdbx_description
1 polymer ?
#
loop_
_entity_poly.entity_id
_entity_poly.type
_entity_poly.pdbx_seq_one_letter_code
_entity_poly.pdbx_strand_id
1 'polypeptide(L)'
;MRHKKVWLILILNLLLLGAALAWYFHTPPLSVACDGNLTFSDRRDSHDFTFDGEIIMRFHPDKTGYITLNGSVVNAPRSWEVSRQEMFKWRHVEGELYEIVIQKVERFSHDAMPPGVFEKYVAGLTLGNKRLLTIERTPEDALVISNFYSPVLVCSE
;
A
#
# COMPACT_ATOMS: atom_id res chain seq x y z
N MET A 1 -54.29 18.29 4.67
CA MET A 1 -53.12 18.65 5.54
C MET A 1 -52.33 17.44 6.07
N ARG A 2 -52.98 16.33 6.45
CA ARG A 2 -52.33 15.13 7.02
C ARG A 2 -51.33 14.44 6.07
N HIS A 3 -51.66 14.30 4.78
CA HIS A 3 -50.77 13.70 3.77
C HIS A 3 -49.48 14.50 3.50
N LYS A 4 -49.53 15.85 3.56
CA LYS A 4 -48.35 16.71 3.39
C LYS A 4 -47.34 16.52 4.53
N LYS A 5 -47.83 16.36 5.77
CA LYS A 5 -46.98 16.08 6.94
C LYS A 5 -46.32 14.69 6.84
N VAL A 6 -47.06 13.69 6.38
CA VAL A 6 -46.52 12.32 6.17
C VAL A 6 -45.43 12.31 5.11
N TRP A 7 -45.62 13.02 3.98
CA TRP A 7 -44.61 13.14 2.94
C TRP A 7 -43.33 13.85 3.41
N LEU A 8 -43.48 14.91 4.21
CA LEU A 8 -42.34 15.62 4.81
C LEU A 8 -41.51 14.72 5.73
N ILE A 9 -42.18 13.91 6.57
CA ILE A 9 -41.51 12.94 7.45
C ILE A 9 -40.78 11.88 6.61
N LEU A 10 -41.38 11.42 5.50
CA LEU A 10 -40.78 10.43 4.62
C LEU A 10 -39.51 10.95 3.94
N ILE A 11 -39.56 12.17 3.39
CA ILE A 11 -38.40 12.82 2.75
C ILE A 11 -37.29 13.03 3.78
N LEU A 12 -37.62 13.48 4.99
CA LEU A 12 -36.63 13.69 6.04
C LEU A 12 -35.93 12.38 6.43
N ASN A 13 -36.68 11.28 6.58
CA ASN A 13 -36.09 9.97 6.86
C ASN A 13 -35.22 9.48 5.69
N LEU A 14 -35.64 9.72 4.45
CA LEU A 14 -34.86 9.36 3.27
C LEU A 14 -33.53 10.14 3.21
N LEU A 15 -33.57 11.43 3.55
CA LEU A 15 -32.38 12.29 3.64
C LEU A 15 -31.44 11.83 4.77
N LEU A 16 -31.99 11.50 5.94
CA LEU A 16 -31.22 10.99 7.07
C LEU A 16 -30.55 9.64 6.74
N LEU A 17 -31.28 8.72 6.10
CA LEU A 17 -30.73 7.46 5.59
C LEU A 17 -29.63 7.71 4.56
N GLY A 18 -29.84 8.61 3.61
CA GLY A 18 -28.85 8.97 2.60
C GLY A 18 -27.58 9.57 3.22
N ALA A 19 -27.72 10.45 4.22
CA ALA A 19 -26.59 11.03 4.94
C ALA A 19 -25.83 9.99 5.76
N ALA A 20 -26.55 9.09 6.45
CA ALA A 20 -25.93 7.99 7.21
C ALA A 20 -25.17 7.02 6.30
N LEU A 21 -25.73 6.68 5.13
CA LEU A 21 -25.07 5.87 4.11
C LEU A 21 -23.84 6.58 3.54
N ALA A 22 -23.95 7.87 3.21
CA ALA A 22 -22.84 8.66 2.72
C ALA A 22 -21.71 8.74 3.75
N TRP A 23 -22.04 8.94 5.02
CA TRP A 23 -21.08 8.93 6.13
C TRP A 23 -20.42 7.56 6.31
N TYR A 24 -21.22 6.48 6.27
CA TYR A 24 -20.73 5.11 6.39
C TYR A 24 -19.73 4.73 5.29
N PHE A 25 -19.96 5.21 4.06
CA PHE A 25 -19.03 5.00 2.94
C PHE A 25 -17.95 6.07 2.80
N HIS A 26 -17.98 7.10 3.66
CA HIS A 26 -16.97 8.15 3.62
C HIS A 26 -15.67 7.63 4.23
N THR A 27 -14.73 7.28 3.37
CA THR A 27 -13.34 7.03 3.75
C THR A 27 -12.56 8.34 3.62
N PRO A 28 -11.94 8.87 4.69
CA PRO A 28 -11.10 10.05 4.57
C PRO A 28 -10.01 9.84 3.49
N PRO A 29 -9.68 10.86 2.70
CA PRO A 29 -8.66 10.73 1.67
C PRO A 29 -7.29 10.51 2.33
N LEU A 30 -6.58 9.48 1.90
CA LEU A 30 -5.19 9.26 2.26
C LEU A 30 -4.31 9.79 1.13
N SER A 31 -3.44 10.74 1.44
CA SER A 31 -2.43 11.28 0.53
C SER A 31 -1.11 11.33 1.25
N VAL A 32 -0.26 10.35 1.01
CA VAL A 32 0.97 10.14 1.77
C VAL A 32 2.06 9.67 0.82
N ALA A 33 3.28 10.20 0.98
CA ALA A 33 4.47 9.76 0.28
C ALA A 33 5.55 9.42 1.30
N CYS A 34 6.19 8.27 1.13
CA CYS A 34 7.21 7.76 2.03
C CYS A 34 8.33 7.17 1.19
N ASP A 35 9.48 7.83 1.24
CA ASP A 35 10.67 7.52 0.47
C ASP A 35 11.76 7.10 1.46
N GLY A 36 12.46 5.99 1.19
CA GLY A 36 13.48 5.50 2.10
C GLY A 36 14.39 4.45 1.48
N ASN A 37 15.49 4.15 2.18
CA ASN A 37 16.38 3.07 1.79
C ASN A 37 16.00 1.79 2.56
N LEU A 38 15.94 0.68 1.84
CA LEU A 38 15.64 -0.63 2.37
C LEU A 38 16.78 -1.59 2.02
N THR A 39 17.43 -2.11 3.06
CA THR A 39 18.29 -3.28 2.96
C THR A 39 17.54 -4.46 3.57
N PHE A 40 17.25 -5.48 2.77
CA PHE A 40 16.58 -6.70 3.21
C PHE A 40 17.47 -7.90 2.89
N SER A 41 17.79 -8.71 3.89
CA SER A 41 18.55 -9.94 3.70
C SER A 41 17.82 -11.15 4.28
N ASP A 42 17.64 -12.19 3.47
CA ASP A 42 17.14 -13.51 3.87
C ASP A 42 18.27 -14.53 3.68
N ARG A 43 18.81 -15.02 4.80
CA ARG A 43 19.83 -16.07 4.83
C ARG A 43 19.17 -17.40 5.15
N ARG A 44 19.00 -18.25 4.15
CA ARG A 44 18.58 -19.65 4.33
C ARG A 44 19.73 -20.56 3.95
N ASP A 45 19.80 -21.76 4.55
CA ASP A 45 20.88 -22.75 4.41
C ASP A 45 21.32 -23.09 2.97
N SER A 46 20.56 -22.71 1.95
CA SER A 46 20.87 -22.97 0.53
C SER A 46 21.11 -21.73 -0.33
N HIS A 47 20.65 -20.53 0.07
CA HIS A 47 20.73 -19.33 -0.76
C HIS A 47 20.66 -18.07 0.11
N ASP A 48 21.62 -17.17 -0.09
CA ASP A 48 21.59 -15.81 0.46
C ASP A 48 20.87 -14.89 -0.53
N PHE A 49 19.77 -14.28 -0.11
CA PHE A 49 19.10 -13.21 -0.84
C PHE A 49 19.33 -11.89 -0.13
N THR A 50 19.80 -10.89 -0.86
CA THR A 50 19.90 -9.51 -0.37
C THR A 50 19.30 -8.57 -1.39
N PHE A 51 18.39 -7.72 -0.97
CA PHE A 51 17.99 -6.52 -1.68
C PHE A 51 18.62 -5.32 -0.97
N ASP A 52 19.21 -4.41 -1.74
CA ASP A 52 19.70 -3.13 -1.26
C ASP A 52 19.30 -2.04 -2.25
N GLY A 53 18.53 -1.06 -1.79
CA GLY A 53 18.06 0.01 -2.66
C GLY A 53 17.07 0.97 -2.03
N GLU A 54 16.56 1.86 -2.87
CA GLU A 54 15.51 2.80 -2.56
C GLU A 54 14.13 2.17 -2.77
N ILE A 55 13.23 2.49 -1.85
CA ILE A 55 11.81 2.16 -1.91
C ILE A 55 11.00 3.43 -1.70
N ILE A 56 10.07 3.67 -2.62
CA ILE A 56 9.17 4.82 -2.61
C ILE A 56 7.75 4.30 -2.60
N MET A 57 6.98 4.64 -1.58
CA MET A 57 5.56 4.29 -1.49
C MET A 57 4.71 5.56 -1.49
N ARG A 58 3.78 5.66 -2.45
CA ARG A 58 2.85 6.78 -2.55
C ARG A 58 1.40 6.31 -2.56
N PHE A 59 0.57 6.94 -1.73
CA PHE A 59 -0.88 6.79 -1.68
C PHE A 59 -1.52 8.04 -2.27
N HIS A 60 -2.46 7.84 -3.19
CA HIS A 60 -3.23 8.92 -3.81
C HIS A 60 -4.66 8.96 -3.26
N PRO A 61 -5.28 10.16 -3.14
CA PRO A 61 -6.66 10.33 -2.66
C PRO A 61 -7.72 9.56 -3.45
N ASP A 62 -7.44 9.20 -4.71
CA ASP A 62 -8.35 8.51 -5.63
C ASP A 62 -8.38 6.98 -5.42
N LYS A 63 -7.85 6.51 -4.28
CA LYS A 63 -7.75 5.08 -3.91
C LYS A 63 -6.76 4.28 -4.76
N THR A 64 -5.83 4.98 -5.40
CA THR A 64 -4.69 4.37 -6.10
C THR A 64 -3.38 4.71 -5.40
N GLY A 65 -2.31 4.06 -5.81
CA GLY A 65 -0.97 4.33 -5.30
C GLY A 65 0.05 3.47 -6.02
N TYR A 66 1.30 3.61 -5.63
CA TYR A 66 2.36 2.79 -6.17
C TYR A 66 3.53 2.60 -5.21
N ILE A 67 4.28 1.53 -5.45
CA ILE A 67 5.55 1.22 -4.81
C ILE A 67 6.61 1.21 -5.90
N THR A 68 7.66 2.01 -5.77
CA THR A 68 8.84 1.93 -6.64
C THR A 68 9.96 1.27 -5.87
N LEU A 69 10.69 0.39 -6.55
CA LEU A 69 11.86 -0.30 -6.02
C LEU A 69 13.01 -0.09 -7.00
N ASN A 70 14.08 0.54 -6.54
CA ASN A 70 15.29 0.79 -7.33
C ASN A 70 16.51 0.34 -6.54
N GLY A 71 17.34 -0.52 -7.10
CA GLY A 71 18.55 -0.97 -6.42
C GLY A 71 19.08 -2.28 -6.97
N SER A 72 19.74 -3.05 -6.12
CA SER A 72 20.37 -4.31 -6.51
C SER A 72 19.83 -5.48 -5.71
N VAL A 73 19.73 -6.62 -6.38
CA VAL A 73 19.45 -7.92 -5.76
C VAL A 73 20.65 -8.82 -5.93
N VAL A 74 21.11 -9.40 -4.84
CA VAL A 74 22.12 -10.46 -4.81
C VAL A 74 21.43 -11.76 -4.40
N ASN A 75 21.53 -12.78 -5.25
CA ASN A 75 21.15 -14.15 -4.93
C ASN A 75 22.29 -15.07 -5.36
N ALA A 76 23.21 -15.35 -4.44
CA ALA A 76 24.52 -15.91 -4.77
C ALA A 76 24.40 -17.17 -5.66
N PRO A 77 25.19 -17.27 -6.76
CA PRO A 77 26.27 -16.37 -7.18
C PRO A 77 25.85 -15.23 -8.12
N ARG A 78 24.54 -14.95 -8.26
CA ARG A 78 24.00 -14.00 -9.24
C ARG A 78 23.69 -12.65 -8.60
N SER A 79 23.78 -11.59 -9.39
CA SER A 79 23.30 -10.25 -9.04
C SER A 79 22.56 -9.63 -10.21
N TRP A 80 21.58 -8.78 -9.91
CA TRP A 80 20.80 -8.05 -10.89
C TRP A 80 20.44 -6.66 -10.38
N GLU A 81 20.40 -5.71 -11.29
CA GLU A 81 19.73 -4.43 -11.07
C GLU A 81 18.21 -4.63 -11.09
N VAL A 82 17.53 -3.97 -10.16
CA VAL A 82 16.09 -3.94 -10.01
C VAL A 82 15.62 -2.50 -10.16
N SER A 83 14.65 -2.29 -11.04
CA SER A 83 13.99 -1.01 -11.20
C SER A 83 12.57 -1.24 -11.67
N ARG A 84 11.63 -1.18 -10.74
CA ARG A 84 10.23 -1.54 -11.00
C ARG A 84 9.28 -0.68 -10.22
N GLN A 85 8.07 -0.56 -10.76
CA GLN A 85 6.95 0.10 -10.12
C GLN A 85 5.76 -0.83 -10.04
N GLU A 86 5.20 -0.99 -8.85
CA GLU A 86 4.00 -1.76 -8.57
C GLU A 86 2.86 -0.80 -8.28
N MET A 87 1.88 -0.74 -9.18
CA MET A 87 0.68 0.07 -8.98
C MET A 87 -0.33 -0.73 -8.17
N PHE A 88 -0.94 -0.09 -7.18
CA PHE A 88 -1.95 -0.72 -6.34
C PHE A 88 -3.21 0.13 -6.20
N LYS A 89 -4.30 -0.54 -5.83
CA LYS A 89 -5.48 0.11 -5.26
C LYS A 89 -5.49 -0.09 -3.76
N TRP A 90 -6.03 0.87 -3.02
CA TRP A 90 -6.11 0.76 -1.56
C TRP A 90 -7.53 1.03 -1.04
N ARG A 91 -7.84 0.47 0.12
CA ARG A 91 -9.04 0.79 0.89
C ARG A 91 -8.70 0.87 2.38
N HIS A 92 -9.35 1.81 3.06
CA HIS A 92 -9.37 1.84 4.52
C HIS A 92 -10.18 0.65 5.04
N VAL A 93 -9.66 -0.02 6.07
CA VAL A 93 -10.31 -1.17 6.71
C VAL A 93 -10.90 -0.73 8.05
N GLU A 94 -10.04 -0.35 8.99
CA GLU A 94 -10.40 0.12 10.32
C GLU A 94 -9.20 0.79 10.99
N GLY A 95 -9.41 1.86 11.76
CA GLY A 95 -8.32 2.57 12.45
C GLY A 95 -7.21 2.99 11.48
N GLU A 96 -5.97 2.59 11.76
CA GLU A 96 -4.81 2.85 10.90
C GLU A 96 -4.53 1.69 9.91
N LEU A 97 -5.47 0.76 9.75
CA LEU A 97 -5.32 -0.41 8.89
C LEU A 97 -5.88 -0.15 7.49
N TYR A 98 -5.04 -0.42 6.49
CA TYR A 98 -5.34 -0.27 5.07
C TYR A 98 -5.09 -1.59 4.35
N GLU A 99 -5.94 -1.92 3.38
CA GLU A 99 -5.71 -3.01 2.45
C GLU A 99 -5.23 -2.46 1.11
N ILE A 100 -4.12 -2.98 0.59
CA ILE A 100 -3.65 -2.72 -0.78
C ILE A 100 -3.77 -3.96 -1.65
N VAL A 101 -4.01 -3.75 -2.95
CA VAL A 101 -4.09 -4.81 -3.96
C VAL A 101 -3.28 -4.41 -5.19
N ILE A 102 -2.21 -5.16 -5.47
CA ILE A 102 -1.34 -4.89 -6.63
C ILE A 102 -2.13 -5.15 -7.93
N GLN A 103 -2.24 -4.11 -8.76
CA GLN A 103 -2.96 -4.12 -10.04
C GLN A 103 -2.05 -4.29 -11.24
N LYS A 104 -0.81 -3.81 -11.15
CA LYS A 104 0.15 -3.82 -12.26
C LYS A 104 1.56 -3.79 -11.72
N VAL A 105 2.47 -4.46 -12.42
CA VAL A 105 3.91 -4.36 -12.20
C VAL A 105 4.55 -3.91 -13.51
N GLU A 106 5.26 -2.80 -13.47
CA GLU A 106 6.02 -2.25 -14.59
C GLU A 106 7.51 -2.37 -14.29
N ARG A 107 8.28 -2.85 -15.27
CA ARG A 107 9.74 -2.94 -15.19
C ARG A 107 10.34 -1.82 -16.03
N PHE A 108 11.28 -1.08 -15.45
CA PHE A 108 12.00 -0.03 -16.16
C PHE A 108 13.18 -0.62 -16.94
N SER A 109 13.74 0.15 -17.87
CA SER A 109 14.66 -0.33 -18.91
C SER A 109 15.95 -0.99 -18.40
N HIS A 110 16.39 -0.68 -17.18
CA HIS A 110 17.59 -1.23 -16.56
C HIS A 110 17.30 -2.36 -15.55
N ASP A 111 16.04 -2.76 -15.37
CA ASP A 111 15.71 -3.92 -14.56
C ASP A 111 16.13 -5.21 -15.29
N ALA A 112 17.18 -5.85 -14.78
CA ALA A 112 17.76 -7.07 -15.35
C ALA A 112 17.26 -8.34 -14.64
N MET A 113 16.42 -8.20 -13.61
CA MET A 113 16.10 -9.29 -12.72
C MET A 113 15.05 -10.24 -13.32
N PRO A 114 15.31 -11.56 -13.38
CA PRO A 114 14.38 -12.50 -13.97
C PRO A 114 13.08 -12.63 -13.14
N PRO A 115 11.96 -12.99 -13.80
CA PRO A 115 10.70 -13.23 -13.10
C PRO A 115 10.85 -14.41 -12.13
N GLY A 116 10.20 -14.31 -10.97
CA GLY A 116 10.15 -15.36 -9.94
C GLY A 116 11.26 -15.29 -8.89
N VAL A 117 12.33 -14.50 -9.09
CA VAL A 117 13.38 -14.33 -8.08
C VAL A 117 12.85 -13.50 -6.92
N PHE A 118 12.33 -12.31 -7.18
CA PHE A 118 11.87 -11.41 -6.13
C PHE A 118 10.60 -11.92 -5.45
N GLU A 119 9.70 -12.53 -6.22
CA GLU A 119 8.45 -13.14 -5.76
C GLU A 119 8.69 -14.28 -4.76
N LYS A 120 9.85 -14.95 -4.83
CA LYS A 120 10.24 -16.03 -3.92
C LYS A 120 10.68 -15.54 -2.54
N TYR A 121 11.28 -14.35 -2.46
CA TYR A 121 11.88 -13.81 -1.23
C TYR A 121 11.07 -12.68 -0.61
N VAL A 122 10.36 -11.89 -1.44
CA VAL A 122 9.52 -10.79 -0.99
C VAL A 122 8.06 -11.22 -1.08
N ALA A 123 7.63 -11.92 -0.02
CA ALA A 123 6.27 -12.44 0.08
C ALA A 123 5.24 -11.31 -0.05
N GLY A 124 4.46 -11.33 -1.14
CA GLY A 124 3.25 -10.51 -1.35
C GLY A 124 3.36 -9.30 -2.28
N LEU A 125 4.51 -9.04 -2.93
CA LEU A 125 4.67 -7.98 -3.95
C LEU A 125 4.39 -8.56 -5.33
N THR A 126 3.23 -9.19 -5.44
CA THR A 126 2.85 -10.04 -6.56
C THR A 126 1.44 -9.67 -7.00
N LEU A 127 1.23 -9.71 -8.31
CA LEU A 127 -0.02 -9.28 -8.92
C LEU A 127 -1.24 -9.99 -8.31
N GLY A 128 -2.27 -9.23 -7.95
CA GLY A 128 -3.52 -9.76 -7.41
C GLY A 128 -3.47 -10.14 -5.93
N ASN A 129 -2.30 -10.12 -5.29
CA ASN A 129 -2.21 -10.37 -3.86
C ASN A 129 -2.63 -9.14 -3.05
N LYS A 130 -3.36 -9.42 -1.97
CA LYS A 130 -3.82 -8.44 -1.01
C LYS A 130 -2.80 -8.31 0.12
N ARG A 131 -2.60 -7.11 0.62
CA ARG A 131 -1.82 -6.87 1.82
C ARG A 131 -2.55 -5.95 2.77
N LEU A 132 -2.39 -6.23 4.05
CA LEU A 132 -2.75 -5.32 5.12
C LEU A 132 -1.51 -4.55 5.53
N LEU A 133 -1.64 -3.23 5.54
CA LEU A 133 -0.64 -2.29 5.99
C LEU A 133 -1.23 -1.42 7.09
N THR A 134 -0.46 -1.19 8.13
CA THR A 134 -0.79 -0.18 9.14
C THR A 134 -0.02 1.09 8.79
N ILE A 135 -0.69 2.23 8.72
CA ILE A 135 -0.09 3.52 8.39
C ILE A 135 -0.34 4.45 9.56
N GLU A 136 0.68 4.67 10.38
CA GLU A 136 0.60 5.45 11.61
C GLU A 136 1.48 6.70 11.52
N ARG A 137 1.04 7.79 12.15
CA ARG A 137 1.91 8.95 12.42
C ARG A 137 2.41 8.87 13.86
N THR A 138 3.72 9.02 14.03
CA THR A 138 4.34 9.10 15.35
C THR A 138 4.10 10.48 15.96
N PRO A 139 4.31 10.64 17.28
CA PRO A 139 4.24 11.96 17.94
C PRO A 139 5.25 12.99 17.41
N GLU A 140 6.27 12.55 16.69
CA GLU A 140 7.32 13.38 16.10
C GLU A 140 7.03 13.68 14.62
N ASP A 141 5.78 13.49 14.17
CA ASP A 141 5.33 13.65 12.78
C ASP A 141 6.07 12.76 11.76
N ALA A 142 6.66 11.65 12.21
CA ALA A 142 7.15 10.61 11.29
C ALA A 142 6.00 9.70 10.85
N LEU A 143 6.02 9.27 9.60
CA LEU A 143 5.12 8.27 9.07
C LEU A 143 5.74 6.88 9.19
N VAL A 144 5.01 5.94 9.79
CA VAL A 144 5.39 4.53 9.89
C VAL A 144 4.40 3.70 9.08
N ILE A 145 4.91 3.02 8.05
CA ILE A 145 4.15 2.05 7.27
C ILE A 145 4.62 0.66 7.69
N SER A 146 3.73 -0.13 8.27
CA SER A 146 4.03 -1.46 8.82
C SER A 146 3.21 -2.54 8.15
N ASN A 147 3.75 -3.76 8.14
CA ASN A 147 2.99 -4.98 7.89
C ASN A 147 2.70 -5.67 9.24
N PHE A 148 2.14 -6.88 9.22
CA PHE A 148 1.80 -7.61 10.45
C PHE A 148 3.02 -8.02 11.31
N TYR A 149 4.21 -8.11 10.72
CA TYR A 149 5.42 -8.63 11.35
C TYR A 149 6.45 -7.55 11.69
N SER A 150 6.50 -6.46 10.93
CA SER A 150 7.48 -5.40 11.12
C SER A 150 7.05 -4.08 10.47
N PRO A 151 7.64 -2.96 10.92
CA PRO A 151 7.73 -1.76 10.10
C PRO A 151 8.36 -2.10 8.75
N VAL A 152 7.77 -1.57 7.68
CA VAL A 152 8.26 -1.68 6.30
C VAL A 152 8.99 -0.40 5.92
N LEU A 153 8.43 0.76 6.27
CA LEU A 153 9.02 2.08 6.03
C LEU A 153 8.80 3.00 7.23
N VAL A 154 9.80 3.82 7.51
CA VAL A 154 9.71 4.95 8.43
C VAL A 154 10.24 6.18 7.70
N CYS A 155 9.41 7.20 7.51
CA CYS A 155 9.75 8.41 6.78
C CYS A 155 9.44 9.64 7.62
N SER A 156 10.30 10.66 7.55
CA SER A 156 9.92 12.00 8.03
C SER A 156 9.14 12.70 6.93
N GLU A 157 7.95 13.22 7.23
CA GLU A 157 7.25 14.16 6.33
C GLU A 157 7.90 15.56 6.38
#